data_AF-F7SBK7-F1
#
_entry.id   AF-F7SBK7-F1
#
_cell.length_a   1.000
_cell.length_b   1.000
_cell.length_c   1.000
_cell.angle_alpha   90.00
_cell.angle_beta   90.00
_cell.angle_gamma   90.00
#
_symmetry.space_group_name_H-M   'P 1'
#
loop_
_entity.id
_entity.type
_entity.pdbx_description
1 polymer ?
#
loop_
_entity_poly.entity_id
_entity_poly.type
_entity_poly.pdbx_seq_one_letter_code
_entity_poly.pdbx_strand_id
1 'polypeptide(L)'
;MQHGAHGRRRPVVAVEFAQAFARLGSQVTILARHTLLFHDDSLIGETIAAAFRAEGIEVLEHTEASRVDYRNNEFILAIGKGERLPHL
;
A
#
# COMPACT_ATOMS: atom_id res chain seq x y z
N MET A 1 -17.48 -29.34 3.34
CA MET A 1 -17.97 -28.08 2.74
C MET A 1 -17.68 -26.96 3.71
N GLN A 2 -16.66 -26.13 3.44
CA GLN A 2 -16.36 -24.96 4.27
C GLN A 2 -16.95 -23.74 3.59
N HIS A 3 -18.15 -23.35 4.01
CA HIS A 3 -18.71 -22.04 3.74
C HIS A 3 -18.32 -21.16 4.93
N GLY A 4 -17.31 -20.32 4.75
CA GLY A 4 -16.70 -19.54 5.82
C GLY A 4 -16.30 -18.15 5.37
N ALA A 5 -17.00 -17.15 5.90
CA ALA A 5 -16.63 -15.75 6.02
C ALA A 5 -16.37 -14.93 4.72
N HIS A 6 -17.45 -14.36 4.18
CA HIS A 6 -17.41 -13.01 3.58
C HIS A 6 -17.04 -11.98 4.66
N GLY A 7 -15.74 -11.85 4.97
CA GLY A 7 -15.30 -11.09 6.14
C GLY A 7 -13.94 -10.42 5.97
N ARG A 8 -13.85 -9.38 5.12
CA ARG A 8 -13.10 -8.11 5.29
C ARG A 8 -12.75 -7.48 3.93
N ARG A 9 -13.61 -6.58 3.44
CA ARG A 9 -13.37 -5.72 2.25
C ARG A 9 -12.36 -4.58 2.48
N ARG A 10 -11.47 -4.70 3.47
CA ARG A 10 -10.53 -3.62 3.86
C ARG A 10 -9.37 -3.39 2.87
N PRO A 11 -8.84 -4.41 2.16
CA PRO A 11 -7.70 -4.22 1.25
C PRO A 11 -8.04 -3.39 -0.01
N VAL A 12 -9.24 -3.61 -0.58
CA VAL A 12 -9.65 -2.95 -1.83
C VAL A 12 -9.76 -1.43 -1.66
N VAL A 13 -10.31 -0.96 -0.54
CA VAL A 13 -10.48 0.49 -0.30
C VAL A 13 -9.13 1.22 -0.29
N ALA A 14 -8.07 0.63 0.27
CA ALA A 14 -6.75 1.25 0.28
C ALA A 14 -6.16 1.39 -1.13
N VAL A 15 -6.36 0.37 -1.98
CA VAL A 15 -5.96 0.34 -3.38
C VAL A 15 -6.71 1.42 -4.18
N GLU A 16 -8.03 1.53 -4.00
CA GLU A 16 -8.84 2.59 -4.64
C GLU A 16 -8.38 4.00 -4.24
N PHE A 17 -8.08 4.23 -2.95
CA PHE A 17 -7.57 5.52 -2.51
C PHE A 17 -6.21 5.85 -3.11
N ALA A 18 -5.29 4.89 -3.14
CA ALA A 18 -3.97 5.10 -3.73
C ALA A 18 -4.09 5.55 -5.20
N GLN A 19 -4.95 4.85 -5.96
CA GLN A 19 -5.21 5.21 -7.35
C GLN A 19 -5.89 6.58 -7.48
N ALA A 20 -6.88 6.89 -6.63
CA ALA A 20 -7.57 8.17 -6.66
C ALA A 20 -6.61 9.35 -6.39
N PHE A 21 -5.73 9.24 -5.40
CA PHE A 21 -4.73 10.28 -5.10
C PHE A 21 -3.70 10.42 -6.21
N ALA A 22 -3.23 9.31 -6.78
CA ALA A 22 -2.31 9.36 -7.92
C ALA A 22 -2.95 10.08 -9.13
N ARG A 23 -4.22 9.80 -9.43
CA ARG A 23 -4.97 10.49 -10.51
C ARG A 23 -5.19 11.98 -10.24
N LEU A 24 -5.17 12.40 -8.98
CA LEU A 24 -5.24 13.81 -8.58
C LEU A 24 -3.86 14.51 -8.56
N GLY A 25 -2.78 13.80 -8.90
CA GLY A 25 -1.43 14.35 -9.01
C GLY A 25 -0.56 14.20 -7.76
N SER A 26 -1.01 13.46 -6.75
CA SER A 26 -0.16 13.15 -5.59
C SER A 26 0.91 12.11 -5.95
N GLN A 27 2.11 12.26 -5.39
CA GLN A 27 3.07 11.17 -5.35
C GLN A 27 2.64 10.16 -4.28
N VAL A 28 2.35 8.93 -4.71
CA VAL A 28 1.79 7.89 -3.83
C VAL A 28 2.78 6.76 -3.66
N THR A 29 2.97 6.34 -2.40
CA THR A 29 3.65 5.10 -2.04
C THR A 29 2.70 4.23 -1.22
N ILE A 30 2.57 2.95 -1.58
CA ILE A 30 1.81 1.95 -0.83
C ILE A 30 2.78 1.02 -0.10
N LEU A 31 2.58 0.88 1.21
CA LEU A 31 3.25 -0.15 2.03
C LEU A 31 2.29 -1.33 2.21
N ALA A 32 2.68 -2.50 1.70
CA ALA A 32 1.94 -3.74 1.87
C ALA A 32 2.74 -4.69 2.76
N ARG A 33 2.16 -5.10 3.90
CA ARG A 33 2.81 -6.06 4.83
C ARG A 33 3.11 -7.41 4.17
N HIS A 34 2.29 -7.81 3.21
CA HIS A 34 2.50 -8.97 2.34
C HIS A 34 2.53 -8.47 0.89
N THR A 35 1.74 -9.08 0.01
CA THR A 35 1.42 -8.55 -1.32
C THR A 35 0.11 -7.76 -1.28
N LEU A 36 -0.19 -7.01 -2.34
CA LEU A 36 -1.52 -6.41 -2.50
C LEU A 36 -2.59 -7.50 -2.63
N LEU A 37 -3.74 -7.29 -1.99
CA LEU A 37 -4.87 -8.22 -2.02
C LEU A 37 -4.49 -9.67 -1.67
N PHE A 38 -3.57 -9.87 -0.72
CA PHE A 38 -2.99 -11.17 -0.34
C PHE A 38 -4.00 -12.29 0.00
N HIS A 39 -5.24 -11.95 0.37
CA HIS A 39 -6.29 -12.94 0.64
C HIS A 39 -7.06 -13.39 -0.61
N ASP A 40 -6.85 -12.72 -1.74
CA ASP A 40 -7.41 -13.05 -3.04
C ASP A 40 -6.40 -13.89 -3.84
N ASP A 41 -6.74 -14.22 -5.09
CA ASP A 41 -5.82 -14.88 -6.02
C ASP A 41 -4.55 -14.04 -6.21
N SER A 42 -3.38 -14.67 -6.11
CA SER A 42 -2.08 -13.97 -6.19
C SER A 42 -1.90 -13.23 -7.51
N LEU A 43 -2.45 -13.75 -8.61
CA LEU A 43 -2.38 -13.11 -9.92
C LEU A 43 -3.09 -11.75 -9.92
N ILE A 44 -4.17 -11.59 -9.13
CA ILE A 44 -4.87 -10.31 -8.99
C ILE A 44 -3.95 -9.30 -8.30
N GLY A 45 -3.35 -9.67 -7.17
CA GLY A 45 -2.42 -8.82 -6.44
C GLY A 45 -1.23 -8.37 -7.28
N GLU A 46 -0.62 -9.32 -8.01
CA GLU A 46 0.50 -9.07 -8.94
C GLU A 46 0.11 -8.12 -10.06
N THR A 47 -1.06 -8.34 -10.68
CA THR A 47 -1.56 -7.50 -11.78
C THR A 47 -1.82 -6.07 -11.31
N ILE A 48 -2.43 -5.88 -10.14
CA ILE A 48 -2.68 -4.57 -9.56
C ILE A 48 -1.36 -3.87 -9.20
N ALA A 49 -0.41 -4.58 -8.59
CA ALA A 49 0.91 -4.01 -8.28
C ALA A 49 1.66 -3.56 -9.54
N ALA A 50 1.60 -4.35 -10.62
CA ALA A 50 2.18 -3.98 -11.91
C ALA A 50 1.51 -2.75 -12.52
N ALA A 51 0.17 -2.68 -12.50
CA ALA A 51 -0.58 -1.52 -12.99
C ALA A 51 -0.21 -0.25 -12.21
N PHE A 52 -0.13 -0.32 -10.88
CA PHE A 52 0.25 0.81 -10.03
C PHE A 52 1.67 1.31 -10.31
N ARG A 53 2.63 0.40 -10.44
CA ARG A 53 4.00 0.77 -10.82
C ARG A 53 4.05 1.45 -12.19
N ALA A 54 3.24 1.01 -13.14
CA ALA A 54 3.12 1.66 -14.45
C ALA A 54 2.45 3.05 -14.39
N GLU A 55 1.57 3.28 -13.41
CA GLU A 55 0.98 4.60 -13.12
C GLU A 55 1.91 5.52 -12.29
N GLY A 56 3.12 5.06 -11.93
CA GLY A 56 4.07 5.83 -11.13
C GLY A 56 3.82 5.77 -9.62
N ILE A 57 2.92 4.89 -9.17
CA ILE A 57 2.69 4.60 -7.75
C ILE A 57 3.76 3.62 -7.27
N GLU A 58 4.50 4.00 -6.24
CA GLU A 58 5.49 3.10 -5.64
C GLU A 58 4.78 2.05 -4.77
N VAL A 59 5.10 0.77 -4.98
CA VAL A 59 4.51 -0.33 -4.20
C VAL A 59 5.62 -1.11 -3.51
N LEU A 60 5.70 -0.93 -2.19
CA LEU A 60 6.61 -1.64 -1.29
C LEU A 60 5.90 -2.82 -0.65
N GLU A 61 6.09 -3.99 -1.22
CA GLU A 61 5.61 -5.26 -0.68
C GLU A 61 6.51 -5.75 0.46
N HIS A 62 5.98 -6.62 1.31
CA HIS A 62 6.65 -7.10 2.52
C HIS A 62 7.19 -5.99 3.42
N THR A 63 6.53 -4.84 3.41
CA THR A 63 6.95 -3.63 4.12
C THR A 63 5.85 -3.13 5.05
N GLU A 64 6.22 -2.85 6.29
CA GLU A 64 5.33 -2.29 7.29
C GLU A 64 6.01 -1.11 7.98
N ALA A 65 5.24 -0.04 8.21
CA ALA A 65 5.67 1.07 9.05
C ALA A 65 5.68 0.62 10.51
N SER A 66 6.84 0.67 11.16
CA SER A 66 7.00 0.32 12.57
C SER A 66 6.70 1.50 13.49
N ARG A 67 6.84 2.73 12.99
CA ARG A 67 6.55 3.98 13.70
C ARG A 67 6.26 5.10 12.72
N VAL A 68 5.38 6.01 13.12
CA VAL A 68 5.10 7.25 12.41
C VAL A 68 5.32 8.41 13.39
N ASP A 69 6.18 9.34 13.03
CA ASP A 69 6.34 10.60 13.77
C ASP A 69 5.81 11.76 12.96
N TYR A 70 5.45 12.85 13.65
CA TYR A 70 5.15 14.12 13.02
C TYR A 70 6.13 15.18 13.53
N ARG A 71 6.93 15.76 12.63
CA ARG A 71 7.98 16.74 12.95
C ARG A 71 8.15 17.67 11.75
N ASN A 72 8.48 18.94 11.99
CA ASN A 72 8.73 19.92 10.91
C ASN A 72 7.61 19.99 9.85
N ASN A 73 6.36 19.83 10.28
CA ASN A 73 5.19 19.84 9.40
C ASN A 73 5.09 18.66 8.41
N GLU A 74 5.84 17.59 8.66
CA GLU A 74 5.87 16.38 7.85
C GLU A 74 5.66 15.12 8.70
N PHE A 75 5.09 14.08 8.08
CA PHE A 75 5.09 12.74 8.66
C PHE A 75 6.37 12.01 8.27
N ILE A 76 7.00 11.31 9.20
CA ILE A 76 8.21 10.50 8.98
C ILE A 76 7.86 9.05 9.30
N LEU A 77 8.12 8.15 8.37
CA LEU A 77 7.81 6.73 8.54
C LEU A 77 9.10 5.95 8.81
N ALA A 78 9.17 5.26 9.94
CA ALA A 78 10.17 4.23 10.14
C ALA A 78 9.70 2.94 9.47
N ILE A 79 10.50 2.38 8.57
CA ILE A 79 10.22 1.13 7.87
C ILE A 79 11.38 0.15 8.13
N GLY A 80 11.10 -1.02 8.71
CA GLY A 80 12.14 -1.98 9.11
C GLY A 80 13.16 -1.38 10.10
N LYS A 81 14.47 -1.51 9.81
CA LYS A 81 15.58 -0.93 10.59
C LYS A 81 16.01 0.49 10.11
N GLY A 82 15.27 1.11 9.19
CA GLY A 82 15.60 2.44 8.63
C GLY A 82 14.46 3.45 8.77
N GLU A 83 14.77 4.73 8.53
CA GLU A 83 13.80 5.83 8.45
C GLU A 83 13.59 6.22 6.98
N ARG A 84 12.33 6.50 6.59
CA ARG A 84 11.96 7.00 5.27
C ARG A 84 11.06 8.23 5.39
N LEU A 85 11.37 9.26 4.62
CA LEU A 85 10.49 10.40 4.40
C LEU A 85 9.49 10.03 3.29
N PRO A 86 8.19 10.31 3.44
CA PRO A 86 7.18 9.85 2.50
C PRO A 86 7.27 10.50 1.11
N HIS A 87 8.14 11.50 0.90
CA HIS A 87 8.17 12.32 -0.33
C HIS A 87 9.59 12.76 -0.79
N LEU A 88 10.64 12.07 -0.36
CA LEU A 88 12.03 12.29 -0.83
C LEU A 88 12.73 10.97 -1.14
#